data_AF-A0A956A0P7-F1
#
_entry.id   AF-A0A956A0P7-F1
#
_cell.length_a   1.000
_cell.length_b   1.000
_cell.length_c   1.000
_cell.angle_alpha   90.00
_cell.angle_beta   90.00
_cell.angle_gamma   90.00
#
_symmetry.space_group_name_H-M   'P 1'
#
loop_
_entity.id
_entity.type
_entity.pdbx_description
1 polymer ?
#
loop_
_entity_poly.entity_id
_entity_poly.type
_entity_poly.pdbx_seq_one_letter_code
_entity_poly.pdbx_strand_id
1 'polypeptide(L)' 'MRRSELPCPVCDTDIPLIGDELVGDDILCPVCGVTSRLGKKNAEDGDGDPDLEPDW' A
#
# COMPACT_ATOMS: atom_id res chain seq x y z
N MET A 1 -9.78 -9.07 10.98
CA MET A 1 -8.76 -8.05 10.68
C MET A 1 -8.43 -8.14 9.20
N ARG A 2 -8.45 -7.03 8.45
CA ARG A 2 -7.92 -7.03 7.08
C ARG A 2 -6.40 -6.93 7.21
N ARG A 3 -5.66 -7.94 6.78
CA ARG A 3 -4.20 -7.84 6.64
C ARG A 3 -3.94 -6.91 5.47
N SER A 4 -3.11 -5.90 5.68
CA SER A 4 -2.61 -5.07 4.58
C SER A 4 -1.47 -5.86 3.93
N GLU A 5 -1.49 -5.95 2.61
CA GLU A 5 -0.45 -6.61 1.82
C GLU A 5 0.07 -5.63 0.77
N LEU A 6 1.38 -5.64 0.52
CA LEU A 6 2.02 -4.79 -0.47
C LEU A 6 2.80 -5.65 -1.49
N PRO A 7 2.63 -5.43 -2.79
CA PRO A 7 3.38 -6.16 -3.80
C PRO A 7 4.86 -5.74 -3.76
N CYS A 8 5.76 -6.73 -3.75
CA CYS A 8 7.18 -6.50 -3.87
C CYS A 8 7.52 -5.94 -5.27
N PRO A 9 8.21 -4.80 -5.39
CA PRO A 9 8.52 -4.18 -6.69
C PRO A 9 9.57 -4.94 -7.51
N VAL A 10 10.16 -6.02 -6.99
CA VAL A 10 11.22 -6.80 -7.65
C VAL A 10 10.74 -8.17 -8.11
N CYS A 11 9.89 -8.83 -7.33
CA CYS A 11 9.45 -10.20 -7.59
C CYS A 11 7.93 -10.37 -7.57
N ASP A 12 7.18 -9.26 -7.48
CA ASP A 12 5.71 -9.21 -7.49
C ASP A 12 5.03 -10.10 -6.44
N THR A 13 5.76 -10.50 -5.40
CA THR A 13 5.20 -11.28 -4.28
C THR A 13 4.57 -10.36 -3.25
N ASP A 14 3.41 -10.74 -2.73
CA ASP A 14 2.74 -10.04 -1.64
C ASP A 14 3.54 -10.11 -0.34
N ILE A 15 3.91 -8.95 0.18
CA ILE A 15 4.58 -8.76 1.46
C ILE A 15 3.49 -8.56 2.53
N PRO A 16 3.31 -9.50 3.46
CA PRO A 16 2.30 -9.39 4.50
C PRO A 16 2.74 -8.34 5.53
N LEU A 17 1.93 -7.30 5.72
CA LEU A 17 2.16 -6.31 6.76
C LEU A 17 1.47 -6.71 8.08
N ILE A 18 2.12 -6.43 9.20
CA ILE A 18 1.63 -6.77 10.55
C ILE A 18 0.67 -5.69 11.07
N GLY A 19 0.81 -4.46 10.57
CA GLY A 19 -0.06 -3.32 10.86
C GLY A 19 0.56 -2.29 11.80
N ASP A 20 1.82 -2.47 12.20
CA ASP A 20 2.60 -1.53 13.02
C ASP A 20 3.61 -0.73 12.17
N GLU A 21 3.76 -1.09 10.90
CA GLU A 21 4.66 -0.41 9.95
C GLU A 21 4.17 1.00 9.60
N LEU A 22 5.06 1.97 9.73
CA LEU A 22 4.81 3.38 9.45
C LEU A 22 5.42 3.78 8.10
N VAL A 23 4.85 4.83 7.51
CA VAL A 23 5.46 5.49 6.35
C VAL A 23 6.89 5.89 6.71
N GLY A 24 7.83 5.46 5.87
CA GLY A 24 9.26 5.67 6.04
C GLY A 24 10.00 4.47 6.60
N ASP A 25 9.31 3.45 7.12
CA ASP A 25 9.94 2.20 7.54
C ASP A 25 10.49 1.42 6.36
N ASP A 26 11.59 0.71 6.60
CA ASP A 26 12.20 -0.19 5.62
C ASP A 26 11.60 -1.61 5.80
N ILE A 27 10.92 -2.09 4.76
CA ILE A 27 10.33 -3.43 4.70
C ILE A 27 11.25 -4.37 3.91
N LEU A 28 11.34 -5.63 4.34
CA LEU A 28 12.12 -6.67 3.69
C LEU A 28 11.19 -7.67 3.01
N CYS A 29 11.39 -7.92 1.71
CA CYS A 29 10.69 -8.99 1.03
C CYS A 29 11.20 -10.36 1.52
N PRO A 30 10.36 -11.25 2.05
CA PRO A 30 10.78 -12.55 2.56
C PRO A 30 11.18 -13.55 1.44
N VAL A 31 10.88 -13.23 0.18
CA VAL A 31 11.14 -14.12 -0.96
C VAL A 31 12.44 -13.77 -1.67
N CYS A 32 12.59 -12.52 -2.13
CA CYS A 32 13.79 -12.10 -2.86
C CYS A 32 14.84 -11.41 -1.96
N GLY A 33 14.47 -11.02 -0.74
CA GLY A 33 15.38 -10.35 0.20
C GLY A 33 15.64 -8.87 -0.12
N VAL A 34 14.90 -8.25 -1.04
CA VAL A 34 15.03 -6.80 -1.30
C VAL A 34 14.48 -6.00 -0.12
N THR A 35 15.19 -4.95 0.26
CA THR A 35 14.68 -3.92 1.19
C THR A 35 14.05 -2.78 0.40
N SER A 36 12.87 -2.33 0.82
CA SER A 36 12.14 -1.23 0.19
C SER A 36 11.56 -0.33 1.26
N ARG A 37 11.47 0.98 0.98
CA ARG A 37 10.95 1.94 1.94
C ARG A 37 9.45 2.12 1.75
N LEU A 38 8.69 2.03 2.83
CA LEU A 38 7.25 2.20 2.82
C LEU A 38 6.89 3.67 2.51
N GLY A 39 6.41 3.91 1.29
CA GLY A 39 5.97 5.23 0.85
C GLY A 39 4.53 5.52 1.26
N LYS A 40 4.17 6.82 1.31
CA LYS A 40 2.76 7.22 1.28
C LYS A 40 2.21 6.89 -0.10
N LYS A 41 1.35 5.87 -0.17
CA LYS A 41 0.33 5.82 -1.21
C LYS A 41 -0.60 6.99 -0.96
N ASN A 42 -0.63 7.99 -1.86
CA ASN A 42 -1.78 8.87 -1.91
C ASN A 42 -3.01 7.96 -2.08
N ALA A 43 -4.00 8.10 -1.22
CA ALA A 43 -5.25 7.36 -1.32
C ALA A 43 -6.01 7.84 -2.56
N GLU A 44 -5.56 7.39 -3.73
CA GLU A 44 -6.16 7.63 -5.03
C GLU A 44 -6.13 6.31 -5.82
N ASP A 45 -6.50 5.21 -5.15
CA ASP A 45 -7.21 4.14 -5.83
C ASP A 45 -8.69 4.42 -5.58
N GLY A 46 -9.34 4.85 -6.66
CA GLY A 46 -10.67 5.44 -6.67
C GLY A 46 -11.77 4.54 -6.16
N ASP A 47 -12.57 5.12 -5.28
CA ASP A 47 -14.03 5.08 -5.33
C ASP A 47 -14.51 6.50 -5.00
N GLY A 48 -14.03 7.46 -5.78
CA GLY A 48 -14.57 8.81 -5.84
C GLY A 48 -15.46 8.86 -7.05
N ASP A 49 -16.72 8.46 -6.88
CA ASP A 49 -17.74 8.62 -7.91
C ASP A 49 -17.85 10.12 -8.28
N PRO A 50 -17.57 10.51 -9.55
CA PRO A 50 -17.60 11.90 -9.97
C PRO A 50 -19.00 12.42 -10.36
N ASP A 51 -20.09 11.72 -10.02
CA ASP A 51 -21.45 12.20 -10.31
C ASP A 51 -21.91 13.19 -9.21
N LEU A 52 -21.76 14.50 -9.43
CA LEU A 52 -22.85 15.41 -9.85
C LEU A 52 -23.99 15.52 -8.80
N GLU A 53 -24.43 16.64 -8.22
CA GLU A 53 -24.22 18.10 -8.33
C GLU A 53 -24.61 18.73 -6.97
N PRO A 54 -23.98 19.82 -6.48
CA PRO A 54 -24.59 20.61 -5.42
C PRO A 54 -25.67 21.54 -6.02
N ASP A 55 -26.94 21.18 -5.87
CA ASP A 55 -28.07 22.11 -6.04
C ASP A 55 -28.28 22.88 -4.73
N TRP A 56 -27.69 24.08 -4.62
CA TRP A 56 -28.17 25.20 -3.80
C TRP A 56 -27.39 26.50 -4.05
#